data_AF-A0A7C5QIE4-F1
#
_entry.id   AF-A0A7C5QIE4-F1
#
_cell.length_a   1.000
_cell.length_b   1.000
_cell.length_c   1.000
_cell.angle_alpha   90.00
_cell.angle_beta   90.00
_cell.angle_gamma   90.00
#
_symmetry.space_group_name_H-M   'P 1'
#
loop_
_entity.id
_entity.type
_entity.pdbx_description
1 polymer ?
#
loop_
_entity_poly.entity_id
_entity_poly.type
_entity_poly.pdbx_seq_one_letter_code
_entity_poly.pdbx_strand_id
1 'polypeptide(L)'
;MAAGERKAAATGALKYQYEQIIKHLMLLQDHAAARTCPYTPAGEMCIRKHLMAIEAYAEETIPMEDNPTFKEKLANLQTEALNNRLDQEGVLCGEKEQALEGLDHWARKWRKEFEMHALTCELAKTAEELLAPVQA
;
A
#
# COMPACT_ATOMS: atom_id res chain seq x y z
N MET A 1 26.18 6.60 -15.36
CA MET A 1 25.35 7.31 -14.36
C MET A 1 26.16 7.61 -13.13
N ALA A 2 26.27 8.89 -12.77
CA ALA A 2 26.92 9.32 -11.54
C ALA A 2 26.16 8.79 -10.31
N ALA A 3 26.81 8.68 -9.15
CA ALA A 3 26.18 8.16 -7.94
C ALA A 3 24.96 9.00 -7.51
N GLY A 4 24.99 10.32 -7.73
CA GLY A 4 23.87 11.22 -7.42
C GLY A 4 22.61 11.00 -8.28
N GLU A 5 22.78 10.66 -9.56
CA GLU A 5 21.66 10.40 -10.48
C GLU A 5 20.91 9.11 -10.11
N ARG A 6 21.65 8.09 -9.68
CA ARG A 6 21.07 6.82 -9.20
C ARG A 6 20.29 7.00 -7.89
N LYS A 7 20.76 7.88 -6.99
CA LYS A 7 20.09 8.20 -5.72
C LYS A 7 18.75 8.90 -5.95
N ALA A 8 18.71 9.94 -6.78
CA ALA A 8 17.48 10.66 -7.08
C ALA A 8 16.43 9.76 -7.76
N ALA A 9 16.86 8.88 -8.67
CA ALA A 9 15.98 7.90 -9.30
C ALA A 9 15.41 6.88 -8.30
N ALA A 10 16.22 6.40 -7.35
CA ALA A 10 15.76 5.46 -6.31
C ALA A 10 14.73 6.09 -5.36
N THR A 11 14.96 7.33 -4.90
CA THR A 11 13.98 8.08 -4.11
C THR A 11 12.69 8.35 -4.89
N GLY A 12 12.80 8.65 -6.19
CA GLY A 12 11.65 8.81 -7.07
C GLY A 12 10.82 7.53 -7.24
N ALA A 13 11.49 6.39 -7.40
CA ALA A 13 10.84 5.09 -7.52
C ALA A 13 10.14 4.68 -6.21
N LEU A 14 10.81 4.84 -5.06
CA LEU A 14 10.21 4.54 -3.76
C LEU A 14 8.98 5.42 -3.48
N LYS A 15 9.08 6.71 -3.79
CA LYS A 15 7.94 7.64 -3.71
C LYS A 15 6.77 7.17 -4.56
N TYR A 16 7.04 6.81 -5.83
CA TYR A 16 6.00 6.32 -6.73
C TYR A 16 5.28 5.10 -6.16
N GLN A 17 6.02 4.14 -5.59
CA GLN A 17 5.43 2.94 -5.00
C GLN A 17 4.49 3.28 -3.83
N TYR A 18 4.93 4.12 -2.90
CA TYR A 18 4.07 4.57 -1.81
C TYR A 18 2.82 5.33 -2.29
N GLU A 19 2.95 6.16 -3.32
CA GLU A 19 1.81 6.85 -3.92
C GLU A 19 0.81 5.90 -4.56
N GLN A 20 1.25 4.82 -5.20
CA GLN A 20 0.35 3.79 -5.72
C GLN A 20 -0.37 3.04 -4.59
N ILE A 21 0.34 2.68 -3.51
CA ILE A 21 -0.26 2.08 -2.32
C ILE A 21 -1.36 2.99 -1.74
N ILE A 22 -1.04 4.26 -1.50
CA ILE A 22 -1.97 5.25 -0.93
C ILE A 22 -3.19 5.45 -1.85
N LYS A 23 -2.98 5.55 -3.16
CA LYS A 23 -4.06 5.68 -4.14
C LYS A 23 -5.02 4.50 -4.08
N HIS A 24 -4.50 3.27 -4.05
CA HIS A 24 -5.35 2.08 -3.99
C HIS A 24 -6.04 1.91 -2.65
N LEU A 25 -5.41 2.29 -1.54
CA LEU A 25 -6.06 2.34 -0.22
C LEU A 25 -7.21 3.36 -0.20
N MET A 26 -7.03 4.53 -0.81
CA MET A 26 -8.10 5.53 -0.93
C MET A 26 -9.29 5.01 -1.75
N LEU A 27 -9.01 4.42 -2.93
CA LEU A 27 -10.06 3.82 -3.78
C LEU A 27 -10.79 2.68 -3.07
N LEU A 28 -10.05 1.82 -2.36
CA LEU A 28 -10.63 0.73 -1.58
C LEU A 28 -11.52 1.26 -0.46
N GLN A 29 -11.06 2.29 0.27
CA GLN A 29 -11.84 2.94 1.32
C GLN A 29 -13.18 3.47 0.77
N ASP A 30 -13.14 4.18 -0.35
CA ASP A 30 -14.34 4.76 -0.96
C ASP A 30 -15.31 3.67 -1.44
N HIS A 31 -14.80 2.63 -2.08
CA HIS A 31 -15.62 1.50 -2.53
C HIS A 31 -16.24 0.71 -1.38
N ALA A 32 -15.50 0.48 -0.29
CA ALA A 32 -15.99 -0.22 0.88
C ALA A 32 -17.03 0.62 1.64
N ALA A 33 -16.80 1.94 1.79
CA ALA A 33 -17.71 2.84 2.49
C ALA A 33 -19.02 3.08 1.74
N ALA A 34 -18.97 3.15 0.41
CA ALA A 34 -20.15 3.41 -0.40
C ALA A 34 -21.17 2.25 -0.38
N ARG A 35 -20.77 1.03 0.04
CA ARG A 35 -21.54 -0.26 -0.04
C ARG A 35 -22.14 -0.60 -1.41
N THR A 36 -22.05 0.32 -2.35
CA THR A 36 -22.52 0.30 -3.71
C THR A 36 -21.36 0.89 -4.50
N CYS A 37 -20.55 0.01 -5.06
CA CYS A 37 -19.69 0.44 -6.14
C CYS A 37 -20.63 0.92 -7.26
N PRO A 38 -20.45 2.11 -7.87
CA PRO A 38 -21.29 2.51 -9.00
C PRO A 38 -21.19 1.52 -10.19
N TYR A 39 -20.25 0.57 -10.12
CA TYR A 39 -20.06 -0.54 -11.04
C TYR A 39 -20.72 -1.87 -10.60
N THR A 40 -21.45 -1.91 -9.50
CA THR A 40 -22.41 -3.00 -9.18
C THR A 40 -23.80 -2.60 -9.70
N PRO A 41 -24.36 -3.24 -10.76
CA PRO A 41 -24.30 -4.69 -11.05
C PRO A 41 -23.55 -5.09 -12.35
N ALA A 42 -22.54 -4.36 -12.81
CA ALA A 42 -21.86 -4.60 -14.09
C ALA A 42 -20.65 -5.58 -14.04
N GLY A 43 -20.56 -6.45 -13.02
CA GLY A 43 -19.53 -7.52 -12.99
C GLY A 43 -18.10 -7.07 -12.64
N GLU A 44 -17.92 -5.85 -12.13
CA GLU A 44 -16.58 -5.37 -11.76
C GLU A 44 -16.17 -5.77 -10.33
N MET A 45 -15.06 -6.52 -10.22
CA MET A 45 -14.49 -6.96 -8.94
C MET A 45 -13.59 -5.88 -8.28
N CYS A 46 -14.07 -4.64 -8.14
CA CYS A 46 -13.25 -3.48 -7.70
C CYS A 46 -12.51 -3.71 -6.38
N ILE A 47 -13.19 -4.21 -5.34
CA ILE A 47 -12.59 -4.51 -4.03
C ILE A 47 -11.39 -5.45 -4.18
N ARG A 48 -11.61 -6.58 -4.86
CA ARG A 48 -10.56 -7.57 -5.16
C ARG A 48 -9.40 -6.96 -5.95
N LYS A 49 -9.69 -6.16 -6.99
CA LYS A 49 -8.67 -5.50 -7.83
C LYS A 49 -7.76 -4.60 -6.99
N HIS A 50 -8.32 -3.80 -6.09
CA HIS A 50 -7.52 -2.89 -5.26
C HIS A 50 -6.70 -3.64 -4.21
N LEU A 51 -7.27 -4.66 -3.57
CA LEU A 51 -6.52 -5.51 -2.64
C LEU A 51 -5.31 -6.18 -3.32
N MET A 52 -5.52 -6.71 -4.53
CA MET A 52 -4.44 -7.30 -5.34
C MET A 52 -3.35 -6.29 -5.71
N ALA A 53 -3.73 -5.04 -6.04
CA ALA A 53 -2.76 -3.99 -6.33
C ALA A 53 -1.98 -3.56 -5.08
N ILE A 54 -2.66 -3.43 -3.92
CA ILE A 54 -2.02 -3.08 -2.64
C ILE A 54 -1.00 -4.15 -2.25
N GLU A 55 -1.36 -5.42 -2.35
CA GLU A 55 -0.47 -6.55 -2.08
C GLU A 55 0.78 -6.51 -2.97
N ALA A 56 0.60 -6.38 -4.30
CA ALA A 56 1.71 -6.34 -5.24
C ALA A 56 2.65 -5.16 -4.99
N TYR A 57 2.11 -3.95 -4.82
CA TYR A 57 2.95 -2.79 -4.55
C TYR A 57 3.63 -2.88 -3.20
N ALA A 58 2.97 -3.40 -2.16
CA ALA A 58 3.61 -3.62 -0.87
C ALA A 58 4.80 -4.59 -1.00
N GLU A 59 4.61 -5.73 -1.67
CA GLU A 59 5.65 -6.72 -1.94
C GLU A 59 6.86 -6.12 -2.68
N GLU A 60 6.60 -5.38 -3.76
CA GLU A 60 7.64 -4.72 -4.55
C GLU A 60 8.38 -3.62 -3.78
N THR A 61 7.71 -2.98 -2.83
CA THR A 61 8.29 -1.86 -2.05
C THR A 61 9.18 -2.34 -0.92
N ILE A 62 8.92 -3.51 -0.32
CA ILE A 62 9.71 -4.06 0.79
C ILE A 62 11.23 -4.06 0.51
N PRO A 63 11.73 -4.55 -0.64
CA PRO A 63 13.17 -4.52 -0.92
C PRO A 63 13.72 -3.13 -1.27
N MET A 64 12.86 -2.14 -1.54
CA MET A 64 13.25 -0.76 -1.90
C MET A 64 13.28 0.19 -0.71
N GLU A 65 12.48 -0.06 0.31
CA GLU A 65 12.53 0.68 1.57
C GLU A 65 13.84 0.36 2.28
N ASP A 66 14.38 1.29 3.06
CA ASP A 66 15.57 1.05 3.90
C ASP A 66 15.25 1.18 5.39
N ASN A 67 14.22 1.95 5.74
CA ASN A 67 13.73 2.10 7.10
C ASN A 67 13.07 0.80 7.58
N PRO A 68 13.62 0.13 8.61
CA PRO A 68 13.12 -1.17 9.06
C PRO A 68 11.68 -1.10 9.58
N THR A 69 11.28 0.03 10.19
CA THR A 69 9.91 0.24 10.67
C THR A 69 8.91 0.21 9.51
N PHE A 70 9.26 0.88 8.40
CA PHE A 70 8.38 0.92 7.23
C PHE A 70 8.42 -0.37 6.42
N LYS A 71 9.53 -1.11 6.42
CA LYS A 71 9.57 -2.49 5.91
C LYS A 71 8.58 -3.40 6.62
N GLU A 72 8.58 -3.37 7.96
CA GLU A 72 7.65 -4.18 8.76
C GLU A 72 6.19 -3.79 8.48
N LYS A 73 5.91 -2.49 8.41
CA LYS A 73 4.58 -1.98 8.03
C LYS A 73 4.15 -2.46 6.64
N LEU A 74 5.03 -2.46 5.65
CA LEU A 74 4.73 -2.96 4.30
C LEU A 74 4.47 -4.46 4.30
N ALA A 75 5.25 -5.26 5.03
CA ALA A 75 5.03 -6.71 5.15
C ALA A 75 3.68 -7.05 5.81
N ASN A 76 3.31 -6.29 6.84
CA ASN A 76 2.00 -6.40 7.49
C ASN A 76 0.87 -6.00 6.53
N LEU A 77 1.01 -4.89 5.82
CA LEU A 77 0.06 -4.46 4.80
C LEU A 77 -0.13 -5.53 3.71
N GLN A 78 0.96 -6.08 3.18
CA GLN A 78 0.93 -7.14 2.15
C GLN A 78 0.13 -8.35 2.65
N THR A 79 0.45 -8.84 3.86
CA THR A 79 -0.20 -10.00 4.47
C THR A 79 -1.69 -9.75 4.70
N GLU A 80 -2.04 -8.59 5.26
CA GLU A 80 -3.43 -8.22 5.50
C GLU A 80 -4.22 -8.03 4.19
N ALA A 81 -3.60 -7.43 3.16
CA ALA A 81 -4.21 -7.27 1.84
C ALA A 81 -4.50 -8.63 1.18
N LEU A 82 -3.56 -9.57 1.26
CA LEU A 82 -3.75 -10.95 0.79
C LEU A 82 -4.92 -11.63 1.52
N ASN A 83 -4.97 -11.55 2.85
CA ASN A 83 -6.04 -12.17 3.63
C ASN A 83 -7.41 -11.58 3.29
N ASN A 84 -7.52 -10.26 3.17
CA ASN A 84 -8.74 -9.59 2.73
C ASN A 84 -9.12 -9.98 1.29
N ARG A 85 -8.14 -10.16 0.39
CA ARG A 85 -8.38 -10.60 -0.99
C ARG A 85 -8.96 -12.01 -1.02
N LEU A 86 -8.37 -12.94 -0.29
CA LEU A 86 -8.83 -14.33 -0.20
C LEU A 86 -10.22 -14.41 0.43
N ASP A 87 -10.52 -13.57 1.42
CA ASP A 87 -11.86 -13.48 2.00
C ASP A 87 -12.90 -13.02 0.98
N GLN A 88 -12.58 -11.95 0.23
CA GLN A 88 -13.43 -11.46 -0.85
C GLN A 88 -13.61 -12.50 -1.97
N GLU A 89 -12.56 -13.25 -2.32
CA GLU A 89 -12.65 -14.33 -3.30
C GLU A 89 -13.55 -15.46 -2.82
N GLY A 90 -13.48 -15.85 -1.54
CA GLY A 90 -14.39 -16.83 -0.96
C GLY A 90 -15.87 -16.43 -1.09
N VAL A 91 -16.19 -15.14 -0.94
CA VAL A 91 -17.56 -14.63 -1.16
C VAL A 91 -17.95 -14.70 -2.64
N LEU A 92 -17.06 -14.25 -3.53
CA LEU A 92 -17.29 -14.28 -4.97
C LEU A 92 -17.46 -15.70 -5.52
N CYS A 93 -16.78 -16.69 -4.92
CA CYS A 93 -16.89 -18.10 -5.25
C CYS A 93 -18.08 -18.81 -4.57
N GLY A 94 -18.82 -18.12 -3.69
CA GLY A 94 -19.94 -18.70 -2.94
C GLY A 94 -19.53 -19.63 -1.79
N GLU A 95 -18.25 -19.62 -1.40
CA GLU A 95 -17.72 -20.35 -0.25
C GLU A 95 -18.02 -19.63 1.08
N LYS A 96 -18.28 -18.32 1.02
CA LYS A 96 -18.66 -17.47 2.15
C LYS A 96 -19.88 -16.64 1.81
N GLU A 97 -20.74 -16.41 2.79
CA GLU A 97 -21.95 -15.60 2.60
C GLU A 97 -21.62 -14.10 2.53
N GLN A 98 -20.63 -13.64 3.29
CA GLN A 98 -20.29 -12.23 3.43
C GLN A 98 -18.79 -12.04 3.64
N ALA A 99 -18.27 -10.90 3.18
CA ALA A 99 -16.89 -10.52 3.38
C ALA A 99 -16.70 -9.89 4.77
N LEU A 100 -15.45 -9.80 5.21
CA LEU A 100 -15.05 -9.13 6.44
C LEU A 100 -15.53 -7.67 6.43
N GLU A 101 -16.26 -7.28 7.47
CA GLU A 101 -16.69 -5.89 7.66
C GLU A 101 -15.50 -4.98 8.05
N GLY A 102 -15.65 -3.67 7.82
CA GLY A 102 -14.68 -2.67 8.26
C GLY A 102 -13.48 -2.46 7.33
N LEU A 103 -13.57 -2.93 6.07
CA LEU A 103 -12.52 -2.74 5.07
C LEU A 103 -12.23 -1.26 4.76
N ASP A 104 -13.22 -0.38 4.91
CA ASP A 104 -13.06 1.07 4.81
C ASP A 104 -12.19 1.62 5.95
N HIS A 105 -12.44 1.19 7.19
CA HIS A 105 -11.64 1.56 8.34
C HIS A 105 -10.22 1.02 8.25
N TRP A 106 -10.08 -0.23 7.79
CA TRP A 106 -8.80 -0.87 7.51
C TRP A 106 -7.98 -0.08 6.49
N ALA A 107 -8.58 0.25 5.34
CA ALA A 107 -7.92 0.99 4.28
C ALA A 107 -7.50 2.40 4.76
N ARG A 108 -8.39 3.08 5.49
CA ARG A 108 -8.09 4.40 6.09
C ARG A 108 -6.92 4.36 7.07
N LYS A 109 -6.85 3.33 7.92
CA LYS A 109 -5.76 3.16 8.90
C LYS A 109 -4.42 3.09 8.17
N TRP A 110 -4.29 2.17 7.23
CA TRP A 110 -3.04 1.99 6.47
C TRP A 110 -2.67 3.21 5.63
N ARG A 111 -3.65 3.86 5.00
CA ARG A 111 -3.40 5.07 4.20
C ARG A 111 -2.68 6.14 5.04
N LYS A 112 -3.15 6.37 6.26
CA LYS A 112 -2.56 7.34 7.19
C LYS A 112 -1.15 6.99 7.63
N GLU A 113 -0.83 5.70 7.77
CA GLU A 113 0.52 5.26 8.15
C GLU A 113 1.57 5.69 7.11
N PHE A 114 1.20 5.74 5.83
CA PHE A 114 2.12 6.00 4.72
C PHE A 114 2.05 7.43 4.15
N GLU A 115 0.94 8.16 4.34
CA GLU A 115 0.73 9.51 3.80
C GLU A 115 1.89 10.48 4.09
N MET A 116 2.38 10.52 5.33
CA MET A 116 3.50 11.39 5.70
C MET A 116 4.84 10.87 5.19
N HIS A 117 5.06 9.56 5.25
CA HIS A 117 6.31 8.93 4.80
C HIS A 117 6.53 9.09 3.30
N ALA A 118 5.46 9.06 2.51
CA ALA A 118 5.51 9.22 1.05
C ALA A 118 5.86 10.66 0.59
N LEU A 119 5.99 11.62 1.51
CA LEU A 119 6.39 12.98 1.17
C LEU A 119 7.86 13.02 0.73
N THR A 120 8.14 13.76 -0.34
CA THR A 120 9.49 13.86 -0.91
C THR A 120 10.52 14.34 0.11
N CYS A 121 10.14 15.27 0.98
CA CYS A 121 11.03 15.79 2.02
C CYS A 121 11.33 14.77 3.12
N GLU A 122 10.38 13.88 3.46
CA GLU A 122 10.60 12.85 4.48
C GLU A 122 11.48 11.72 3.95
N LEU A 123 11.21 11.23 2.74
CA LEU A 123 12.08 10.24 2.08
C LEU A 123 13.51 10.76 1.90
N ALA A 124 13.68 12.05 1.58
CA ALA A 124 15.00 12.66 1.46
C ALA A 124 15.75 12.69 2.80
N LYS A 125 15.08 13.02 3.91
CA LYS A 125 15.68 13.01 5.26
C LYS A 125 16.10 11.60 5.67
N THR A 126 15.23 10.61 5.52
CA THR A 126 15.56 9.22 5.88
C THR A 126 16.76 8.71 5.08
N ALA A 127 16.85 9.06 3.79
CA ALA A 127 18.00 8.72 2.96
C ALA A 127 19.30 9.46 3.36
N GLU A 128 19.21 10.65 3.97
CA GLU A 128 20.38 11.36 4.50
C GLU A 128 20.81 10.81 5.86
N GLU A 129 19.88 10.53 6.77
CA GLU A 129 20.13 10.01 8.11
C GLU A 129 20.78 8.63 8.09
N LEU A 130 20.34 7.73 7.19
CA LEU A 130 20.94 6.40 7.01
C LEU A 130 22.37 6.45 6.45
N LEU A 131 22.77 7.57 5.83
CA LEU A 131 24.09 7.76 5.23
C LEU A 131 25.02 8.62 6.10
N ALA A 132 24.50 9.22 7.19
CA ALA A 132 25.34 9.98 8.10
C ALA A 132 26.32 9.02 8.78
N PRO A 133 27.64 9.33 8.80
CA PRO A 133 28.59 8.51 9.53
C PRO A 133 28.19 8.49 11.01
N VAL A 134 28.11 7.29 11.59
CA VAL A 134 27.92 7.10 13.04
C VAL A 134 29.03 7.88 13.73
N GLN A 135 28.67 9.00 14.37
CA GLN A 135 29.61 9.72 15.21
C GLN A 135 29.86 8.83 16.43
N ALA A 136 31.05 8.24 16.48
CA ALA A 136 31.57 7.45 17.59
C ALA A 136 31.94 8.35 18.77
#